data_AF-A0A5N9GRV1-F1
#
_entry.id   AF-A0A5N9GRV1-F1
#
_cell.length_a   1.000
_cell.length_b   1.000
_cell.length_c   1.000
_cell.angle_alpha   90.00
_cell.angle_beta   90.00
_cell.angle_gamma   90.00
#
_symmetry.space_group_name_H-M   'P 1'
#
loop_
_entity.id
_entity.type
_entity.pdbx_description
1 polymer ?
#
loop_
_entity_poly.entity_id
_entity_poly.type
_entity_poly.pdbx_seq_one_letter_code
_entity_poly.pdbx_strand_id
1 'polypeptide(L)'
;MSVLFMNAGNMSLPIVKLAFGDAGLDRALVFFALIALLVATFGVYIAARGNQGGMASLKAVAVQPIAYAATAGLALNVLDVSLPELVLRPTELLANAAFPAMLLVLGGTLVGLRTIHEWKMVTVATALRLWVGMGIGFLLLKFLGVDELTRNVLLVQASAPTAVIVIVLATEFNARPAMATGVVVVSTILCMPTLTILLAVLTG
;
A
#
# COMPACT_ATOMS: atom_id res chain seq x y z
N MET A 1 -10.33 -5.39 6.22
CA MET A 1 -9.24 -5.27 5.23
C MET A 1 -9.14 -3.86 4.67
N SER A 2 -10.21 -3.30 4.10
CA SER A 2 -10.17 -1.97 3.46
C SER A 2 -9.70 -0.82 4.36
N VAL A 3 -9.94 -0.88 5.67
CA VAL A 3 -9.44 0.12 6.62
C VAL A 3 -7.97 -0.11 6.99
N LEU A 4 -7.50 -1.36 6.99
CA LEU A 4 -6.18 -1.75 7.51
C LEU A 4 -5.07 -1.61 6.49
N PHE A 5 -5.35 -1.94 5.23
CA PHE A 5 -4.33 -2.00 4.18
C PHE A 5 -4.43 -0.82 3.23
N MET A 6 -3.32 -0.11 3.13
CA MET A 6 -3.22 1.13 2.38
C MET A 6 -2.45 0.99 1.07
N ASN A 7 -2.76 1.85 0.11
CA ASN A 7 -2.09 1.87 -1.19
C ASN A 7 -0.71 2.55 -1.11
N ALA A 8 0.16 2.03 -0.23
CA ALA A 8 1.50 2.54 0.02
C ALA A 8 2.49 2.35 -1.15
N GLY A 9 2.11 1.51 -2.13
CA GLY A 9 2.89 1.25 -3.34
C GLY A 9 2.45 2.17 -4.47
N ASN A 10 1.31 1.81 -5.10
CA ASN A 10 0.91 2.40 -6.38
C ASN A 10 0.60 3.89 -6.30
N MET A 11 0.15 4.39 -5.16
CA MET A 11 -0.18 5.81 -4.99
C MET A 11 0.97 6.58 -4.35
N SER A 12 1.52 6.08 -3.24
CA SER A 12 2.46 6.87 -2.44
C SER A 12 3.89 6.88 -2.95
N LEU A 13 4.41 5.78 -3.54
CA LEU A 13 5.81 5.74 -3.97
C LEU A 13 6.14 6.79 -5.05
N PRO A 14 5.34 6.93 -6.13
CA PRO A 14 5.60 7.95 -7.13
C PRO A 14 5.50 9.38 -6.56
N ILE A 15 4.54 9.60 -5.66
CA ILE A 15 4.33 10.91 -5.01
C ILE A 15 5.51 11.27 -4.11
N VAL A 16 5.98 10.34 -3.29
CA VAL A 16 7.14 10.55 -2.42
C VAL A 16 8.40 10.80 -3.24
N LYS A 17 8.63 10.02 -4.30
CA LYS A 17 9.78 10.23 -5.20
C LYS A 17 9.75 11.62 -5.84
N LEU A 18 8.57 12.08 -6.26
CA LEU A 18 8.40 13.42 -6.85
C LEU A 18 8.61 14.55 -5.83
N ALA A 19 8.11 14.39 -4.61
CA ALA A 19 8.14 15.44 -3.58
C ALA A 19 9.47 15.50 -2.79
N PHE A 20 10.10 14.35 -2.55
CA PHE A 20 11.22 14.22 -1.60
C PHE A 20 12.48 13.56 -2.20
N GLY A 21 12.47 13.25 -3.50
CA GLY A 21 13.61 12.66 -4.21
C GLY A 21 13.97 11.23 -3.78
N ASP A 22 15.20 10.81 -4.07
CA ASP A 22 15.70 9.46 -3.76
C ASP A 22 15.72 9.16 -2.26
N ALA A 23 16.19 10.11 -1.44
CA ALA A 23 16.27 9.91 0.01
C ALA A 23 14.88 9.67 0.65
N GLY A 24 13.84 10.32 0.14
CA GLY A 24 12.47 10.06 0.56
C GLY A 24 11.95 8.71 0.05
N LEU A 25 12.27 8.37 -1.21
CA LEU A 25 11.90 7.09 -1.81
C LEU A 25 12.48 5.90 -1.02
N ASP A 26 13.73 5.96 -0.59
CA ASP A 26 14.37 4.89 0.18
C ASP A 26 13.57 4.55 1.45
N ARG A 27 13.15 5.59 2.19
CA ARG A 27 12.31 5.45 3.39
C ARG A 27 10.94 4.87 3.05
N ALA A 28 10.35 5.32 1.93
CA ALA A 28 9.04 4.86 1.49
C ALA A 28 9.07 3.39 1.04
N LEU A 29 10.17 2.93 0.43
CA LEU A 29 10.36 1.54 0.01
C LEU A 29 10.46 0.60 1.20
N VAL A 30 11.18 0.99 2.26
CA VAL A 30 11.20 0.21 3.51
C VAL A 30 9.80 0.07 4.09
N PHE A 31 9.06 1.18 4.19
CA PHE A 31 7.67 1.14 4.66
C PHE A 31 6.79 0.28 3.76
N PHE A 32 6.92 0.42 2.44
CA PHE A 32 6.16 -0.37 1.47
C PHE A 32 6.46 -1.87 1.60
N ALA A 33 7.71 -2.28 1.78
CA ALA A 33 8.09 -3.67 1.97
C ALA A 33 7.40 -4.28 3.21
N LEU A 34 7.35 -3.55 4.32
CA LEU A 34 6.65 -3.97 5.54
C LEU A 34 5.14 -4.12 5.30
N ILE A 35 4.50 -3.12 4.67
CA ILE A 35 3.07 -3.19 4.32
C ILE A 35 2.79 -4.35 3.36
N ALA A 36 3.63 -4.54 2.34
CA ALA A 36 3.50 -5.61 1.37
C ALA A 36 3.59 -6.99 2.05
N LEU A 37 4.51 -7.17 3.00
CA LEU A 37 4.61 -8.39 3.80
C LEU A 37 3.37 -8.60 4.68
N LEU A 38 2.86 -7.54 5.33
CA LEU A 38 1.63 -7.61 6.13
C LEU A 38 0.40 -7.96 5.27
N VAL A 39 0.28 -7.41 4.07
CA VAL A 39 -0.78 -7.76 3.13
C VAL A 39 -0.65 -9.21 2.68
N ALA A 40 0.56 -9.63 2.30
CA ALA A 40 0.87 -10.99 1.85
C ALA A 40 0.59 -12.06 2.92
N THR A 41 0.69 -11.68 4.20
CA THR A 41 0.46 -12.58 5.34
C THR A 41 -0.93 -12.36 5.95
N PHE A 42 -1.09 -11.34 6.79
CA PHE A 42 -2.34 -11.04 7.49
C PHE A 42 -3.47 -10.70 6.53
N GLY A 43 -3.20 -9.98 5.44
CA GLY A 43 -4.24 -9.61 4.46
C GLY A 43 -4.85 -10.82 3.77
N VAL A 44 -4.00 -11.70 3.23
CA VAL A 44 -4.42 -12.96 2.61
C VAL A 44 -5.12 -13.85 3.63
N TYR A 45 -4.57 -13.98 4.85
CA TYR A 45 -5.19 -14.80 5.91
C TYR A 45 -6.60 -14.32 6.27
N ILE A 46 -6.79 -13.01 6.48
CA ILE A 46 -8.09 -12.43 6.81
C ILE A 46 -9.09 -12.63 5.65
N ALA A 47 -8.63 -12.45 4.41
CA ALA A 47 -9.47 -12.66 3.22
C ALA A 47 -9.93 -14.12 3.14
N ALA A 48 -8.99 -15.06 3.25
CA ALA A 48 -9.26 -16.49 3.15
C ALA A 48 -10.11 -17.02 4.29
N ARG A 49 -9.86 -16.60 5.53
CA ARG A 49 -10.58 -17.09 6.73
C ARG A 49 -12.05 -16.66 6.77
N GLY A 50 -12.44 -15.66 5.97
CA GLY A 50 -13.84 -15.28 5.81
C GLY A 50 -14.69 -16.31 5.08
N ASN A 51 -14.07 -17.20 4.29
CA ASN A 51 -14.78 -18.13 3.41
C ASN A 51 -14.20 -19.57 3.39
N GLN A 52 -13.03 -19.79 4.01
CA GLN A 52 -12.34 -21.08 4.08
C GLN A 52 -11.90 -21.40 5.51
N GLY A 53 -11.61 -22.68 5.79
CA GLY A 53 -11.06 -23.13 7.07
C GLY A 53 -9.62 -22.65 7.30
N GLY A 54 -9.20 -22.51 8.56
CA GLY A 54 -7.92 -21.87 8.93
C GLY A 54 -6.66 -22.49 8.30
N MET A 55 -6.66 -23.81 8.04
CA MET A 55 -5.55 -24.49 7.38
C MET A 55 -5.42 -24.11 5.89
N ALA A 56 -6.55 -23.91 5.20
CA ALA A 56 -6.55 -23.47 3.80
C ALA A 56 -6.08 -22.00 3.69
N SER A 57 -6.46 -21.15 4.65
CA SER A 57 -5.99 -19.77 4.74
C SER A 57 -4.47 -19.68 4.95
N LEU A 58 -3.88 -20.56 5.76
CA LEU A 58 -2.42 -20.62 5.94
C LEU A 58 -1.69 -21.07 4.67
N LYS A 59 -2.26 -22.02 3.92
CA LYS A 59 -1.71 -22.42 2.62
C LYS A 59 -1.74 -21.27 1.61
N ALA A 60 -2.82 -20.48 1.58
CA ALA A 60 -2.92 -19.32 0.70
C ALA A 60 -1.81 -18.29 0.98
N VAL A 61 -1.48 -18.05 2.25
CA VAL A 61 -0.35 -17.18 2.65
C VAL A 61 0.98 -17.75 2.16
N ALA A 62 1.19 -19.06 2.34
CA ALA A 62 2.44 -19.72 1.99
C ALA A 62 2.72 -19.75 0.48
N VAL A 63 1.76 -19.48 -0.39
CA VAL A 63 2.00 -19.45 -1.85
C VAL A 63 2.35 -18.05 -2.34
N GLN A 64 2.25 -17.02 -1.51
CA GLN A 64 2.38 -15.63 -1.94
C GLN A 64 3.85 -15.23 -2.25
N PRO A 65 4.23 -14.97 -3.52
CA PRO A 65 5.62 -14.74 -3.91
C PRO A 65 6.27 -13.52 -3.26
N ILE A 66 5.45 -12.49 -2.96
CA ILE A 66 5.92 -11.22 -2.36
C ILE A 66 6.57 -11.46 -1.00
N ALA A 67 6.05 -12.40 -0.19
CA ALA A 67 6.62 -12.70 1.11
C ALA A 67 8.03 -13.29 0.97
N TYR A 68 8.24 -14.18 0.00
CA TYR A 68 9.55 -14.77 -0.30
C TYR A 68 10.53 -13.74 -0.86
N ALA A 69 10.08 -12.87 -1.77
CA ALA A 69 10.93 -11.82 -2.33
C ALA A 69 11.38 -10.81 -1.26
N ALA A 70 10.47 -10.36 -0.39
CA ALA A 70 10.78 -9.41 0.68
C ALA A 70 11.73 -10.01 1.72
N THR A 71 11.50 -11.27 2.11
CA THR A 71 12.36 -11.97 3.08
C THR A 71 13.74 -12.27 2.49
N ALA A 72 13.83 -12.69 1.23
CA ALA A 72 15.09 -12.89 0.54
C ALA A 72 15.88 -11.57 0.40
N GLY A 73 15.22 -10.48 -0.01
CA GLY A 73 15.85 -9.16 -0.12
C GLY A 73 16.41 -8.67 1.22
N LEU A 74 15.64 -8.83 2.30
CA LEU A 74 16.09 -8.49 3.65
C LEU A 74 17.26 -9.36 4.11
N ALA A 75 17.21 -10.68 3.85
CA ALA A 75 18.28 -11.60 4.20
C ALA A 75 19.58 -11.26 3.46
N LEU A 76 19.51 -10.98 2.15
CA LEU A 76 20.67 -10.56 1.36
C LEU A 76 21.27 -9.25 1.89
N ASN A 77 20.43 -8.29 2.29
CA ASN A 77 20.86 -7.02 2.86
C ASN A 77 21.57 -7.21 4.21
N VAL A 78 21.01 -8.02 5.12
CA VAL A 78 21.60 -8.29 6.44
C VAL A 78 22.91 -9.08 6.33
N LEU A 79 22.98 -10.01 5.38
CA LEU A 79 24.17 -10.84 5.15
C LEU A 79 25.25 -10.13 4.29
N ASP A 80 24.97 -8.90 3.84
CA ASP A 80 25.83 -8.13 2.92
C ASP A 80 26.21 -8.90 1.65
N VAL A 81 25.28 -9.72 1.13
CA VAL A 81 25.50 -10.55 -0.04
C VAL A 81 25.08 -9.78 -1.29
N SER A 82 26.05 -9.45 -2.12
CA SER A 82 25.81 -8.84 -3.43
C SER A 82 25.31 -9.86 -4.44
N LEU A 83 24.23 -9.54 -5.15
CA LEU A 83 23.75 -10.34 -6.27
C LEU A 83 24.65 -10.17 -7.51
N PRO A 84 24.85 -11.22 -8.33
CA PRO A 84 25.53 -11.08 -9.61
C PRO A 84 24.83 -10.05 -10.51
N GLU A 85 25.59 -9.29 -11.29
CA GLU A 85 25.04 -8.27 -12.21
C GLU A 85 23.96 -8.82 -13.15
N LEU A 86 24.08 -10.10 -13.55
CA LEU A 86 23.12 -10.80 -14.40
C LEU A 86 21.70 -10.83 -13.79
N VAL A 87 21.58 -10.87 -12.46
CA VAL A 87 20.30 -10.84 -11.75
C VAL A 87 19.94 -9.42 -11.37
N LEU A 88 20.90 -8.64 -10.87
CA LEU A 88 20.67 -7.30 -10.38
C LEU A 88 20.15 -6.36 -11.48
N ARG A 89 20.77 -6.40 -12.67
CA ARG A 89 20.46 -5.46 -13.75
C ARG A 89 19.03 -5.59 -14.29
N PRO A 90 18.50 -6.79 -14.59
CA PRO A 90 17.08 -6.95 -14.92
C PRO A 90 16.15 -6.51 -13.79
N THR A 91 16.48 -6.82 -12.53
CA THR A 91 15.65 -6.42 -11.38
C THR A 91 15.59 -4.91 -11.22
N GLU A 92 16.69 -4.19 -11.39
CA GLU A 92 16.72 -2.72 -11.40
C GLU A 92 15.87 -2.13 -12.52
N LEU A 93 15.94 -2.69 -13.73
CA LEU A 93 15.12 -2.24 -14.85
C LEU A 93 13.63 -2.41 -14.57
N LEU A 94 13.23 -3.55 -14.00
CA LEU A 94 11.85 -3.81 -13.58
C LEU A 94 11.40 -2.86 -12.46
N ALA A 95 12.26 -2.62 -11.47
CA ALA A 95 11.97 -1.69 -10.37
C ALA A 95 11.75 -0.26 -10.90
N ASN A 96 12.60 0.20 -11.83
CA ASN A 96 12.45 1.51 -12.46
C ASN A 96 11.18 1.60 -13.33
N ALA A 97 10.85 0.53 -14.06
CA ALA A 97 9.62 0.46 -14.86
C ALA A 97 8.34 0.34 -14.00
N ALA A 98 8.47 -0.07 -12.73
CA ALA A 98 7.34 -0.21 -11.84
C ALA A 98 6.68 1.14 -11.52
N PHE A 99 7.43 2.23 -11.35
CA PHE A 99 6.83 3.53 -11.02
C PHE A 99 5.90 4.07 -12.11
N PRO A 100 6.29 4.13 -13.40
CA PRO A 100 5.36 4.49 -14.48
C PRO A 100 4.17 3.54 -14.57
N ALA A 101 4.40 2.23 -14.43
CA ALA A 101 3.32 1.24 -14.47
C ALA A 101 2.30 1.45 -13.33
N MET A 102 2.77 1.74 -12.12
CA MET A 102 1.93 2.06 -10.96
C MET A 102 1.06 3.29 -11.22
N LEU A 103 1.62 4.35 -11.81
CA LEU A 103 0.88 5.56 -12.18
C LEU A 103 -0.19 5.26 -13.25
N LEU A 104 0.13 4.43 -14.25
CA LEU A 104 -0.83 4.01 -15.27
C LEU A 104 -1.96 3.16 -14.68
N VAL A 105 -1.65 2.21 -13.79
CA VAL A 105 -2.65 1.40 -13.08
C VAL A 105 -3.54 2.29 -12.23
N LEU A 106 -2.97 3.26 -11.50
CA LEU A 106 -3.74 4.24 -10.74
C LEU A 106 -4.70 5.01 -11.65
N GLY A 107 -4.22 5.52 -12.79
CA GLY A 107 -5.06 6.17 -13.81
C GLY A 107 -6.19 5.27 -14.32
N GLY A 108 -5.90 4.01 -14.65
CA GLY A 108 -6.89 3.03 -15.10
C GLY A 108 -7.97 2.71 -14.06
N THR A 109 -7.60 2.65 -12.77
CA THR A 109 -8.56 2.40 -11.68
C THR A 109 -9.58 3.52 -11.52
N LEU A 110 -9.27 4.75 -11.97
CA LEU A 110 -10.19 5.89 -11.96
C LEU A 110 -11.23 5.81 -13.09
N VAL A 111 -10.86 5.26 -14.25
CA VAL A 111 -11.75 5.13 -15.41
C VAL A 111 -12.80 4.02 -15.20
N GLY A 112 -12.46 3.00 -14.41
CA GLY A 112 -13.32 1.84 -14.13
C GLY A 112 -14.46 2.05 -13.15
N LEU A 113 -14.87 3.30 -12.86
CA LEU A 113 -15.96 3.66 -11.95
C LEU A 113 -17.25 2.89 -12.28
N ARG A 114 -17.50 1.82 -11.53
CA ARG A 114 -18.79 1.10 -11.52
C ARG A 114 -19.68 1.63 -10.41
N THR A 115 -20.98 1.44 -10.58
CA THR A 115 -22.01 1.73 -9.57
C THR A 115 -21.59 1.25 -8.19
N ILE A 116 -21.41 2.19 -7.27
CA ILE A 116 -21.05 1.91 -5.89
C ILE A 116 -22.30 1.37 -5.18
N HIS A 117 -22.18 0.19 -4.61
CA HIS A 117 -23.18 -0.41 -3.75
C HIS A 117 -22.79 -0.18 -2.28
N GLU A 118 -23.76 -0.25 -1.37
CA GLU A 118 -23.51 -0.20 0.08
C GLU A 118 -22.85 1.11 0.58
N TRP A 119 -23.30 2.25 0.04
CA TRP A 119 -22.78 3.60 0.34
C TRP A 119 -22.49 3.86 1.82
N LYS A 120 -23.39 3.45 2.73
CA LYS A 120 -23.17 3.64 4.18
C LYS A 120 -21.88 3.00 4.67
N MET A 121 -21.60 1.75 4.28
CA MET A 121 -20.39 1.05 4.70
C MET A 121 -19.15 1.57 3.96
N VAL A 122 -19.31 1.94 2.68
CA VAL A 122 -18.23 2.52 1.88
C VAL A 122 -17.75 3.84 2.49
N THR A 123 -18.67 4.73 2.85
CA THR A 123 -18.35 6.03 3.46
C THR A 123 -17.67 5.85 4.81
N VAL A 124 -18.20 4.98 5.68
CA VAL A 124 -17.59 4.72 7.00
C VAL A 124 -16.18 4.15 6.84
N ALA A 125 -15.99 3.12 6.01
CA ALA A 125 -14.68 2.51 5.80
C ALA A 125 -13.67 3.50 5.20
N THR A 126 -14.12 4.33 4.25
CA THR A 126 -13.29 5.39 3.66
C THR A 126 -12.88 6.43 4.68
N ALA A 127 -13.83 6.90 5.49
CA ALA A 127 -13.57 7.90 6.52
C ALA A 127 -12.60 7.37 7.60
N LEU A 128 -12.80 6.13 8.05
CA LEU A 128 -11.88 5.48 8.98
C LEU A 128 -10.49 5.32 8.36
N ARG A 129 -10.39 4.89 7.10
CA ARG A 129 -9.09 4.73 6.44
C ARG A 129 -8.36 6.07 6.34
N LEU A 130 -8.99 7.08 5.76
CA LEU A 130 -8.34 8.35 5.47
C LEU A 130 -8.09 9.16 6.74
N TRP A 131 -9.12 9.42 7.54
CA TRP A 131 -9.01 10.35 8.67
C TRP A 131 -8.46 9.70 9.93
N VAL A 132 -8.97 8.52 10.29
CA VAL A 132 -8.49 7.83 11.50
C VAL A 132 -7.09 7.25 11.25
N GLY A 133 -6.86 6.64 10.09
CA GLY A 133 -5.53 6.14 9.71
C GLY A 133 -4.46 7.23 9.67
N MET A 134 -4.76 8.37 9.02
CA MET A 134 -3.84 9.52 8.99
C MET A 134 -3.67 10.14 10.37
N GLY A 135 -4.74 10.28 11.15
CA GLY A 135 -4.69 10.84 12.51
C GLY A 135 -3.83 9.99 13.46
N ILE A 136 -3.97 8.67 13.42
CA ILE A 136 -3.11 7.75 14.17
C ILE A 136 -1.65 7.89 13.71
N GLY A 137 -1.40 7.92 12.41
CA GLY A 137 -0.05 8.13 11.86
C GLY A 137 0.59 9.43 12.37
N PHE A 138 -0.16 10.53 12.32
CA PHE A 138 0.29 11.83 12.82
C PHE A 138 0.61 11.81 14.32
N LEU A 139 -0.27 11.21 15.13
CA LEU A 139 -0.05 11.09 16.57
C LEU A 139 1.19 10.24 16.86
N LEU A 140 1.31 9.07 16.27
CA LEU A 140 2.46 8.18 16.51
C LEU A 140 3.77 8.84 16.10
N LEU A 141 3.82 9.48 14.92
CA LEU A 141 5.03 10.11 14.42
C LEU A 141 5.44 11.35 15.23
N LYS A 142 4.52 12.00 15.94
CA LYS A 142 4.85 13.06 16.89
C LYS A 142 5.68 12.54 18.07
N PHE A 143 5.49 11.29 18.48
CA PHE A 143 6.18 10.69 19.62
C PHE A 143 7.38 9.83 19.25
N LEU A 144 7.49 9.39 17.99
CA LEU A 144 8.54 8.46 17.55
C LEU A 144 9.95 9.07 17.42
N GLY A 145 10.11 10.39 17.53
CA GLY A 145 11.43 11.05 17.51
C GLY A 145 12.23 10.87 16.20
N VAL A 146 11.55 10.61 15.09
CA VAL A 146 12.18 10.41 13.77
C VAL A 146 12.56 11.75 13.13
N ASP A 147 13.53 11.71 12.21
CA ASP A 147 13.90 12.88 11.40
C ASP A 147 12.73 13.38 10.54
N GLU A 148 12.80 14.66 10.16
CA GLU A 148 11.72 15.34 9.45
C GLU A 148 11.38 14.70 8.10
N LEU A 149 12.38 14.29 7.33
CA LEU A 149 12.17 13.65 6.04
C LEU A 149 11.42 12.33 6.22
N THR A 150 11.88 11.48 7.15
CA THR A 150 11.19 10.22 7.49
C THR A 150 9.76 10.47 7.97
N ARG A 151 9.56 11.46 8.84
CA ARG A 151 8.21 11.83 9.30
C ARG A 151 7.31 12.21 8.13
N ASN A 152 7.76 13.07 7.23
CA ASN A 152 6.97 13.57 6.11
C ASN A 152 6.63 12.45 5.12
N VAL A 153 7.59 11.57 4.83
CA VAL A 153 7.38 10.38 4.00
C VAL A 153 6.35 9.44 4.62
N LEU A 154 6.46 9.15 5.91
CA LEU A 154 5.53 8.26 6.61
C LEU A 154 4.13 8.85 6.74
N LEU A 155 4.00 10.17 6.87
CA LEU A 155 2.71 10.87 6.83
C LEU A 155 2.04 10.73 5.46
N VAL A 156 2.78 10.93 4.37
CA VAL A 156 2.28 10.71 3.01
C VAL A 156 1.82 9.26 2.85
N GLN A 157 2.63 8.29 3.30
CA GLN A 157 2.24 6.88 3.29
C GLN A 157 0.95 6.61 4.09
N ALA A 158 0.82 7.17 5.30
CA ALA A 158 -0.35 6.99 6.16
C ALA A 158 -1.64 7.58 5.56
N SER A 159 -1.52 8.64 4.76
CA SER A 159 -2.65 9.32 4.09
C SER A 159 -3.11 8.64 2.80
N ALA A 160 -2.41 7.60 2.35
CA ALA A 160 -2.77 6.83 1.16
C ALA A 160 -4.19 6.24 1.24
N PRO A 161 -4.88 6.00 0.12
CA PRO A 161 -6.20 5.38 0.15
C PRO A 161 -6.11 3.89 0.49
N THR A 162 -7.23 3.18 0.37
CA THR A 162 -7.24 1.72 0.50
C THR A 162 -6.44 1.07 -0.62
N ALA A 163 -5.72 -0.01 -0.33
CA ALA A 163 -4.92 -0.72 -1.33
C ALA A 163 -5.77 -1.40 -2.41
N VAL A 164 -5.37 -1.28 -3.68
CA VAL A 164 -6.06 -1.92 -4.82
C VAL A 164 -6.10 -3.44 -4.71
N ILE A 165 -5.04 -4.05 -4.14
CA ILE A 165 -4.96 -5.50 -3.87
C ILE A 165 -6.11 -6.02 -3.01
N VAL A 166 -6.75 -5.17 -2.20
CA VAL A 166 -7.94 -5.54 -1.41
C VAL A 166 -9.11 -5.94 -2.33
N ILE A 167 -9.23 -5.37 -3.54
CA ILE A 167 -10.24 -5.78 -4.52
C ILE A 167 -9.98 -7.20 -5.00
N VAL A 168 -8.72 -7.51 -5.33
CA VAL A 168 -8.30 -8.83 -5.83
C VAL A 168 -8.59 -9.89 -4.76
N LEU A 169 -8.12 -9.67 -3.53
CA LEU A 169 -8.35 -10.60 -2.42
C LEU A 169 -9.84 -10.73 -2.09
N ALA A 170 -10.61 -9.64 -2.10
CA ALA A 170 -12.05 -9.70 -1.89
C ALA A 170 -12.78 -10.47 -2.99
N THR A 171 -12.28 -10.44 -4.22
CA THR A 171 -12.85 -11.19 -5.34
C THR A 171 -12.47 -12.67 -5.26
N GLU A 172 -11.19 -12.96 -5.06
CA GLU A 172 -10.64 -14.31 -4.95
C GLU A 172 -11.30 -15.11 -3.82
N PHE A 173 -11.50 -14.49 -2.66
CA PHE A 173 -12.11 -15.12 -1.50
C PHE A 173 -13.61 -14.85 -1.36
N ASN A 174 -14.24 -14.22 -2.34
CA ASN A 174 -15.66 -13.82 -2.35
C ASN A 174 -16.09 -13.04 -1.07
N ALA A 175 -15.19 -12.18 -0.58
CA ALA A 175 -15.35 -11.37 0.63
C ALA A 175 -15.86 -9.95 0.30
N ARG A 176 -17.09 -9.86 -0.23
CA ARG A 176 -17.79 -8.60 -0.58
C ARG A 176 -17.00 -7.71 -1.58
N PRO A 177 -16.70 -8.20 -2.78
CA PRO A 177 -15.88 -7.50 -3.77
C PRO A 177 -16.46 -6.15 -4.22
N ALA A 178 -17.79 -6.01 -4.27
CA ALA A 178 -18.45 -4.75 -4.62
C ALA A 178 -18.19 -3.63 -3.59
N MET A 179 -18.24 -3.97 -2.30
CA MET A 179 -17.93 -3.04 -1.20
C MET A 179 -16.45 -2.67 -1.18
N ALA A 180 -15.54 -3.64 -1.37
CA ALA A 180 -14.11 -3.39 -1.47
C ALA A 180 -13.76 -2.44 -2.62
N THR A 181 -14.35 -2.68 -3.80
CA THR A 181 -14.22 -1.80 -4.97
C THR A 181 -14.70 -0.38 -4.67
N GLY A 182 -15.89 -0.25 -4.07
CA GLY A 182 -16.44 1.06 -3.68
C GLY A 182 -15.51 1.83 -2.74
N VAL A 183 -14.95 1.17 -1.72
CA VAL A 183 -14.03 1.81 -0.78
C VAL A 183 -12.72 2.23 -1.46
N VAL A 184 -12.12 1.38 -2.29
CA VAL A 184 -10.88 1.73 -3.01
C VAL A 184 -11.10 2.95 -3.90
N VAL A 185 -12.18 2.97 -4.68
CA VAL A 185 -12.47 4.06 -5.60
C VAL A 185 -12.75 5.37 -4.85
N VAL A 186 -13.67 5.35 -3.88
CA VAL A 186 -14.05 6.56 -3.13
C VAL A 186 -12.88 7.09 -2.32
N SER A 187 -12.12 6.21 -1.64
CA SER A 187 -10.93 6.64 -0.90
C SER A 187 -9.84 7.19 -1.81
N THR A 188 -9.65 6.65 -3.02
CA THR A 188 -8.66 7.17 -3.98
C THR A 188 -9.02 8.57 -4.47
N ILE A 189 -10.28 8.82 -4.80
CA ILE A 189 -10.75 10.15 -5.22
C ILE A 189 -10.64 11.15 -4.06
N LEU A 190 -11.12 10.80 -2.87
CA LEU A 190 -11.08 11.69 -1.70
C LEU A 190 -9.66 11.92 -1.17
N CYS A 191 -8.75 10.98 -1.41
CA CYS A 191 -7.34 11.10 -1.03
C CYS A 191 -6.62 12.18 -1.83
N MET A 192 -6.97 12.44 -3.10
CA MET A 192 -6.30 13.45 -3.93
C MET A 192 -6.23 14.83 -3.26
N PRO A 193 -7.34 15.48 -2.86
CA PRO A 193 -7.26 16.77 -2.18
C PRO A 193 -6.55 16.67 -0.82
N THR A 194 -6.73 15.57 -0.07
CA THR A 194 -6.06 15.37 1.23
C THR A 194 -4.53 15.32 1.06
N LEU A 195 -4.03 14.58 0.08
CA LEU A 195 -2.61 14.49 -0.24
C LEU A 195 -2.06 15.80 -0.77
N THR A 196 -2.79 16.51 -1.65
CA THR A 196 -2.35 17.81 -2.14
C THR A 196 -2.19 18.81 -1.01
N ILE A 197 -3.16 18.90 -0.09
CA ILE A 197 -3.09 19.77 1.08
C ILE A 197 -1.94 19.34 2.00
N LEU A 198 -1.81 18.04 2.26
CA LEU A 198 -0.75 17.51 3.12
C LEU A 198 0.64 17.85 2.54
N LEU A 199 0.86 17.58 1.26
CA LEU A 199 2.13 17.91 0.60
C LEU A 199 2.41 19.40 0.65
N ALA A 200 1.43 20.26 0.35
CA ALA A 200 1.60 21.71 0.43
C ALA A 200 2.04 22.18 1.83
N VAL A 201 1.56 21.53 2.90
CA VAL A 201 1.97 21.82 4.28
C VAL A 201 3.34 21.25 4.62
N LEU A 202 3.74 20.11 4.02
CA LEU A 202 5.00 19.44 4.32
C LEU A 202 6.19 19.94 3.47
N THR A 203 5.94 20.53 2.30
CA THR A 203 6.96 21.00 1.36
C THR A 203 6.98 22.52 1.17
N GLY A 204 5.98 23.23 1.70
CA GLY A 204 5.90 24.70 1.70
C GLY A 204 6.57 25.28 2.94
#